data_AF-A0A417ZBE2-F1
#
_entry.id   AF-A0A417ZBE2-F1
#
_cell.length_a   1.000
_cell.length_b   1.000
_cell.length_c   1.000
_cell.angle_alpha   90.00
_cell.angle_beta   90.00
_cell.angle_gamma   90.00
#
_symmetry.space_group_name_H-M   'P 1'
#
loop_
_entity.id
_entity.type
_entity.pdbx_description
1 polymer ?
#
loop_
_entity_poly.entity_id
_entity_poly.type
_entity_poly.pdbx_seq_one_letter_code
_entity_poly.pdbx_strand_id
1 'polypeptide(L)' 'MEVRIGVQNVAREIVIESNESSQAVREAVAAALSAGTPLTLTDEKGHSVTVPATALAYVDIAAEQKGRVGFGG' A
#
# COMPACT_ATOMS: atom_id res chain seq x y z
N MET A 1 -8.13 -0.24 -3.22
CA MET A 1 -6.90 -0.35 -4.05
C MET A 1 -5.98 -1.38 -3.43
N GLU A 2 -5.32 -2.21 -4.24
CA GLU A 2 -4.38 -3.23 -3.74
C GLU A 2 -2.96 -2.66 -3.56
N VAL A 3 -2.36 -2.95 -2.40
CA VAL A 3 -0.96 -2.63 -2.06
C VAL A 3 -0.27 -3.91 -1.62
N ARG A 4 0.90 -4.19 -2.22
CA ARG A 4 1.74 -5.34 -1.88
C ARG A 4 3.04 -4.88 -1.25
N ILE A 5 3.40 -5.46 -0.12
CA ILE A 5 4.60 -5.11 0.64
C ILE A 5 5.49 -6.33 0.77
N GLY A 6 6.70 -6.22 0.24
CA GLY A 6 7.79 -7.14 0.50
C GLY A 6 8.55 -6.72 1.75
N VAL A 7 8.82 -7.65 2.66
CA VAL A 7 9.62 -7.41 3.87
C VAL A 7 10.93 -8.19 3.77
N GLN A 8 12.05 -7.53 4.10
CA GLN A 8 13.36 -8.16 4.11
C GLN A 8 13.40 -9.36 5.08
N ASN A 9 14.10 -10.42 4.69
CA ASN A 9 14.24 -11.66 5.48
C ASN A 9 12.91 -12.38 5.79
N VAL A 10 11.83 -12.04 5.07
CA VAL A 10 10.52 -12.66 5.20
C VAL A 10 10.12 -13.21 3.83
N ALA A 11 9.80 -14.50 3.76
CA ALA A 11 9.49 -15.16 2.49
C ALA A 11 8.07 -14.83 1.96
N ARG A 12 7.21 -14.24 2.79
CA ARG A 12 5.82 -13.90 2.44
C ARG A 12 5.67 -12.41 2.21
N GLU A 13 4.88 -12.07 1.20
CA GLU A 13 4.38 -10.71 0.99
C GLU A 13 3.18 -10.41 1.88
N ILE A 14 2.95 -9.13 2.16
CA ILE A 14 1.73 -8.63 2.77
C ILE A 14 0.90 -7.95 1.69
N VAL A 15 -0.33 -8.41 1.50
CA VAL A 15 -1.28 -7.79 0.56
C VAL A 15 -2.36 -7.09 1.35
N ILE A 16 -2.61 -5.82 1.04
CA ILE A 16 -3.56 -4.95 1.71
C ILE A 16 -4.48 -4.33 0.66
N GLU A 17 -5.78 -4.47 0.87
CA GLU A 17 -6.79 -3.72 0.13
C GLU A 17 -7.12 -2.46 0.93
N SER A 18 -6.55 -1.32 0.54
CA SER A 18 -6.78 -0.03 1.21
C SER A 18 -7.86 0.79 0.49
N ASN A 19 -8.68 1.51 1.27
CA ASN A 19 -9.65 2.50 0.76
C ASN A 19 -9.01 3.84 0.35
N GLU A 20 -7.70 4.00 0.58
CA GLU A 20 -6.97 5.21 0.22
C GLU A 20 -6.70 5.28 -1.29
N SER A 21 -6.40 6.47 -1.79
CA SER A 21 -6.01 6.67 -3.19
C SER A 21 -4.56 6.26 -3.44
N SER A 22 -4.22 6.00 -4.71
CA SER A 22 -2.84 5.64 -5.08
C SER A 22 -1.83 6.72 -4.73
N GLN A 23 -2.27 7.99 -4.78
CA GLN A 23 -1.44 9.12 -4.39
C GLN A 23 -1.20 9.16 -2.87
N ALA A 24 -2.26 9.01 -2.07
CA ALA A 24 -2.15 9.03 -0.61
C ALA A 24 -1.21 7.94 -0.10
N VAL A 25 -1.32 6.72 -0.63
CA VAL A 25 -0.42 5.61 -0.25
C VAL A 25 1.03 5.92 -0.65
N ARG A 26 1.29 6.46 -1.85
CA ARG A 26 2.65 6.85 -2.27
C ARG A 26 3.26 7.90 -1.33
N GLU A 27 2.47 8.89 -0.93
CA GLU A 27 2.91 9.93 -0.01
C GLU A 27 3.20 9.36 1.38
N ALA A 28 2.36 8.48 1.91
CA ALA A 28 2.59 7.79 3.17
C ALA A 28 3.87 6.94 3.15
N VAL A 29 4.10 6.20 2.07
CA VAL A 29 5.34 5.42 1.86
C VAL A 29 6.55 6.34 1.81
N ALA A 30 6.51 7.42 1.03
CA ALA A 30 7.61 8.37 0.91
C ALA A 30 7.93 9.04 2.25
N ALA A 31 6.90 9.42 3.02
CA ALA A 31 7.04 9.99 4.34
C ALA A 31 7.70 9.01 5.33
N ALA A 32 7.23 7.76 5.38
CA ALA A 32 7.80 6.72 6.24
C ALA A 32 9.28 6.46 5.92
N LEU A 33 9.62 6.34 4.63
CA LEU A 33 11.00 6.15 4.18
C LEU A 33 11.90 7.35 4.50
N SER A 34 11.41 8.57 4.31
CA SER A 34 12.19 9.80 4.55
C SER A 34 12.41 10.07 6.03
N ALA A 35 11.39 9.83 6.85
CA ALA A 35 11.45 10.04 8.30
C ALA A 35 12.07 8.85 9.06
N GLY A 36 12.23 7.70 8.41
CA GLY A 36 12.66 6.46 9.06
C GLY A 36 11.62 5.88 10.03
N THR A 37 10.36 6.32 9.92
CA THR A 37 9.26 5.86 10.78
C THR A 37 8.55 4.65 10.15
N PRO A 38 7.86 3.82 10.95
CA PRO A 38 7.08 2.73 10.38
C PRO A 38 6.02 3.21 9.38
N LEU A 39 5.83 2.45 8.30
CA LEU A 39 4.71 2.59 7.39
C LEU A 39 3.51 1.85 8.00
N THR A 40 2.41 2.54 8.22
CA THR A 40 1.14 1.93 8.61
C THR A 40 0.12 2.13 7.51
N LEU A 41 -0.51 1.05 7.07
CA LEU A 41 -1.63 1.07 6.13
C LEU A 41 -2.82 0.36 6.75
N THR A 42 -4.02 0.89 6.51
CA THR A 42 -5.28 0.33 7.01
C THR A 42 -6.10 -0.20 5.84
N ASP A 43 -6.63 -1.40 5.99
CA ASP A 43 -7.49 -2.03 4.99
C ASP A 43 -8.95 -1.55 5.11
N GLU A 44 -9.78 -1.95 4.14
CA GLU A 44 -11.19 -1.56 4.10
C GLU A 44 -12.02 -2.08 5.29
N LYS A 45 -11.52 -3.10 6.00
CA LYS A 45 -12.15 -3.73 7.16
C LYS A 45 -11.67 -3.12 8.48
N GLY A 46 -10.79 -2.12 8.43
CA GLY A 46 -10.21 -1.45 9.59
C GLY A 46 -9.02 -2.18 10.21
N HIS A 47 -8.54 -3.27 9.61
CA HIS A 47 -7.31 -3.92 10.05
C HIS A 47 -6.11 -3.14 9.56
N SER A 48 -5.16 -2.88 10.46
CA SER A 48 -3.98 -2.07 10.19
C SER A 48 -2.73 -2.93 10.22
N VAL A 49 -1.87 -2.76 9.21
CA VAL A 49 -0.55 -3.38 9.13
C VAL A 49 0.49 -2.29 9.31
N THR A 50 1.47 -2.55 10.17
CA THR A 50 2.60 -1.65 10.39
C THR A 50 3.90 -2.36 10.05
N VAL A 51 4.70 -1.76 9.19
CA VAL A 51 6.00 -2.29 8.74
C VAL A 51 7.09 -1.25 8.99
N PRO A 52 8.19 -1.58 9.69
CA PRO A 52 9.32 -0.67 9.87
C PRO A 52 9.92 -0.25 8.51
N ALA A 53 10.22 1.04 8.33
CA ALA A 53 10.80 1.54 7.07
C ALA A 53 12.09 0.81 6.68
N THR A 54 12.94 0.46 7.67
CA THR A 54 14.19 -0.26 7.45
C THR A 54 14.01 -1.72 7.02
N ALA A 55 12.82 -2.29 7.23
CA ALA A 55 12.51 -3.67 6.86
C ALA A 55 11.79 -3.78 5.51
N LEU A 56 11.40 -2.65 4.90
CA LEU A 56 10.76 -2.63 3.59
C LEU A 56 11.76 -3.09 2.52
N ALA A 57 11.43 -4.17 1.80
CA ALA A 57 12.16 -4.58 0.62
C ALA A 57 11.61 -3.87 -0.63
N TYR A 58 10.30 -3.80 -0.75
CA TYR A 58 9.59 -3.04 -1.78
C TYR A 58 8.14 -2.77 -1.36
N VAL A 59 7.54 -1.78 -1.99
CA VAL A 59 6.10 -1.52 -1.92
C VAL A 59 5.60 -1.37 -3.36
N ASP A 60 4.69 -2.24 -3.76
CA ASP A 60 3.99 -2.17 -5.04
C ASP A 60 2.57 -1.67 -4.83
N ILE A 61 2.21 -0.61 -5.54
CA ILE A 61 0.92 0.08 -5.41
C ILE A 61 0.20 -0.09 -6.72
N ALA A 62 -0.85 -0.92 -6.73
CA ALA A 62 -1.62 -1.16 -7.93
C ALA A 62 -2.26 0.14 -8.43
N ALA A 63 -2.42 0.26 -9.74
CA ALA A 63 -3.16 1.39 -10.31
C ALA A 63 -4.61 1.36 -9.78
N GLU A 64 -5.14 2.53 -9.42
CA GLU A 64 -6.56 2.67 -9.13
C GLU A 64 -7.37 2.19 -10.34
N GLN A 65 -8.22 1.17 -10.14
CA GLN A 65 -9.14 0.75 -11.19
C GLN A 65 -10.15 1.88 -11.41
N LYS A 66 -9.84 2.81 -12.31
CA LYS A 66 -10.83 3.71 -12.90
C LYS A 66 -11.82 2.83 -13.63
N GLY A 67 -12.98 2.59 -13.00
CA GLY A 67 -14.07 1.84 -13.60
C GLY A 67 -14.28 2.31 -15.03
N ARG A 68 -14.11 1.40 -15.98
CA ARG A 68 -14.35 1.66 -17.39
C ARG A 68 -15.85 1.89 -17.52
N VAL A 69 -16.30 3.15 -17.55
CA VAL A 69 -17.70 3.48 -17.82
C VAL A 69 -18.04 2.93 -19.20
N GLY A 70 -18.80 1.83 -19.22
CA GLY A 70 -19.32 1.23 -20.43
C GLY A 70 -20.48 2.09 -20.92
N PHE A 71 -20.25 2.87 -21.96
CA PHE A 71 -21.34 3.40 -22.78
C PHE A 71 -21.78 2.28 -23.74
N GLY A 72 -22.77 1.50 -23.34
CA GLY A 72 -23.73 0.90 -24.28
C GLY A 72 -25.05 1.65 -24.04
N GLY A 73 -25.65 2.35 -25.01
CA GLY A 73 -25.86 1.91 -26.38
C GLY A 73 -27.26 1.32 -26.43
#